data_AF-A0A5N7ZIQ5-F1
#
_entry.id   AF-A0A5N7ZIQ5-F1
#
_cell.length_a   1.000
_cell.length_b   1.000
_cell.length_c   1.000
_cell.angle_alpha   90.00
_cell.angle_beta   90.00
_cell.angle_gamma   90.00
#
_symmetry.space_group_name_H-M   'P 1'
#
loop_
_entity.id
_entity.type
_entity.pdbx_description
1 polymer ?
#
loop_
_entity_poly.entity_id
_entity_poly.type
_entity_poly.pdbx_seq_one_letter_code
_entity_poly.pdbx_strand_id
1 'polypeptide(L)'
;MSLIAKAQQENHPITINISNNCIVDHSQNSHSYEASYTASFIRHLLIEQGKSFSFETVMSHDSKIKEIRDLLELGYQPYLYFVCIDDPEVNISRVENRVEKGGHPVSREKIVERYSRTLTLLHQMLPLCYRAYLFDNSGKELIMIAELYKNEMQLLTDNPPQWFINYVLPYYTT
;
A
#
# COMPACT_ATOMS: atom_id res chain seq x y z
N MET A 1 12.00 5.44 -8.36
CA MET A 1 12.06 5.01 -9.78
C MET A 1 10.64 4.81 -10.32
N SER A 2 10.33 5.26 -11.54
CA SER A 2 9.00 5.16 -12.15
C SER A 2 8.58 3.70 -12.45
N LEU A 3 7.29 3.44 -12.66
CA LEU A 3 6.80 2.10 -13.06
C LEU A 3 7.45 1.63 -14.37
N ILE A 4 7.56 2.52 -15.36
CA ILE A 4 8.21 2.24 -16.65
C ILE A 4 9.67 1.83 -16.46
N ALA A 5 10.42 2.58 -15.65
CA ALA A 5 11.84 2.29 -15.41
C ALA A 5 12.05 0.96 -14.65
N LYS A 6 11.16 0.62 -13.71
CA LYS A 6 11.17 -0.69 -13.02
C LYS A 6 10.91 -1.83 -14.00
N ALA A 7 9.91 -1.67 -14.86
CA ALA A 7 9.53 -2.67 -15.86
C ALA A 7 10.68 -2.92 -16.86
N GLN A 8 11.35 -1.85 -17.30
CA GLN A 8 12.54 -1.95 -18.14
C GLN A 8 13.71 -2.67 -17.46
N GLN A 9 13.98 -2.39 -16.18
CA GLN A 9 15.05 -3.04 -15.43
C GLN A 9 14.84 -4.55 -15.28
N GLU A 10 13.58 -4.98 -15.22
CA GLU A 10 13.20 -6.40 -15.16
C GLU A 10 13.00 -7.02 -16.56
N ASN A 11 13.50 -6.38 -17.62
CA ASN A 11 13.37 -6.81 -19.03
C ASN A 11 11.91 -7.07 -19.45
N HIS A 12 10.97 -6.31 -18.91
CA HIS A 12 9.55 -6.42 -19.17
C HIS A 12 8.95 -5.07 -19.61
N PRO A 13 9.15 -4.65 -20.87
CA PRO A 13 8.59 -3.39 -21.34
C PRO A 13 7.06 -3.45 -21.39
N ILE A 14 6.41 -2.43 -20.82
CA ILE A 14 4.94 -2.31 -20.80
C ILE A 14 4.44 -2.04 -22.23
N THR A 15 3.65 -2.97 -22.78
CA THR A 15 3.13 -2.92 -24.17
C THR A 15 1.61 -2.99 -24.20
N ILE A 16 0.98 -1.83 -23.94
CA ILE A 16 -0.49 -1.70 -23.85
C ILE A 16 -0.99 -0.79 -24.98
N ASN A 17 -2.12 -1.14 -25.59
CA ASN A 17 -2.89 -0.24 -26.43
C ASN A 17 -4.39 -0.30 -26.12
N ILE A 18 -5.16 0.60 -26.74
CA ILE A 18 -6.62 0.58 -26.69
C ILE A 18 -7.15 0.00 -28.00
N SER A 19 -8.01 -1.00 -27.92
CA SER A 19 -8.70 -1.60 -29.07
C SER A 19 -10.10 -2.05 -28.68
N ASN A 20 -11.12 -1.73 -29.49
CA ASN A 20 -12.53 -2.08 -29.23
C ASN A 20 -13.01 -1.71 -27.81
N ASN A 21 -12.64 -0.51 -27.32
CA ASN A 21 -12.91 -0.03 -25.95
C ASN A 21 -12.33 -0.91 -24.83
N CYS A 22 -11.37 -1.77 -25.15
CA CYS A 22 -10.61 -2.57 -24.19
C CYS A 22 -9.17 -2.06 -24.12
N ILE A 23 -8.60 -2.14 -22.93
CA ILE A 23 -7.15 -2.04 -22.72
C ILE A 23 -6.58 -3.42 -23.03
N VAL A 24 -5.74 -3.52 -24.05
CA VAL A 24 -5.17 -4.77 -24.52
C VAL A 24 -3.68 -4.80 -24.19
N ASP A 25 -3.30 -5.81 -23.41
CA ASP A 25 -1.92 -6.17 -23.14
C ASP A 25 -1.45 -7.19 -24.19
N HIS A 26 -0.41 -6.86 -24.95
CA HIS A 26 0.17 -7.72 -25.99
C HIS A 26 1.38 -8.52 -25.50
N SER A 27 1.71 -8.43 -24.20
CA SER A 27 2.81 -9.18 -23.64
C SER A 27 2.56 -10.69 -23.78
N GLN A 28 3.59 -11.43 -24.24
CA GLN A 28 3.49 -12.90 -24.33
C GLN A 28 3.37 -13.54 -22.94
N ASN A 29 3.90 -12.88 -21.91
CA ASN A 29 3.81 -13.27 -20.52
C ASN A 29 3.28 -12.09 -19.72
N SER A 30 2.07 -12.17 -19.17
CA SER A 30 1.49 -11.09 -18.37
C SER A 30 2.33 -10.82 -17.12
N HIS A 31 2.67 -9.56 -16.88
CA HIS A 31 3.31 -9.11 -15.64
C HIS A 31 2.39 -8.16 -14.86
N SER A 32 2.69 -7.93 -13.58
CA SER A 32 1.89 -7.01 -12.77
C SER A 32 2.08 -5.53 -13.16
N TYR A 33 3.02 -5.21 -14.04
CA TYR A 33 3.37 -3.83 -14.38
C TYR A 33 2.30 -3.17 -15.23
N GLU A 34 1.69 -3.92 -16.15
CA GLU A 34 0.66 -3.48 -17.07
C GLU A 34 -0.61 -3.10 -16.31
N ALA A 35 -1.04 -3.98 -15.40
CA ALA A 35 -2.15 -3.75 -14.51
C ALA A 35 -1.87 -2.55 -13.58
N SER A 36 -0.66 -2.47 -13.01
CA SER A 36 -0.26 -1.35 -12.14
C SER A 36 -0.24 -0.01 -12.88
N TYR A 37 0.26 0.00 -14.11
CA TYR A 37 0.30 1.19 -14.96
C TYR A 37 -1.11 1.64 -15.34
N THR A 38 -1.95 0.70 -15.79
CA THR A 38 -3.35 0.94 -16.12
C THR A 38 -4.13 1.49 -14.93
N ALA A 39 -4.01 0.88 -13.76
CA ALA A 39 -4.63 1.37 -12.54
C ALA A 39 -4.13 2.76 -12.16
N SER A 40 -2.83 3.04 -12.35
CA SER A 40 -2.27 4.38 -12.12
C SER A 40 -2.79 5.44 -13.08
N PHE A 41 -2.99 5.07 -14.35
CA PHE A 41 -3.58 5.96 -15.34
C PHE A 41 -5.06 6.25 -15.03
N ILE A 42 -5.84 5.21 -14.68
CA ILE A 42 -7.25 5.40 -14.27
C ILE A 42 -7.34 6.31 -13.04
N ARG A 43 -6.51 6.11 -12.02
CA ARG A 43 -6.48 7.03 -10.86
C ARG A 43 -6.17 8.46 -11.28
N HIS A 44 -5.19 8.66 -12.17
CA HIS A 44 -4.86 10.00 -12.66
C HIS A 44 -6.08 10.68 -13.31
N LEU A 45 -6.82 9.98 -14.16
CA LEU A 45 -8.05 10.52 -14.77
C LEU A 45 -9.14 10.84 -13.74
N LEU A 46 -9.30 10.00 -12.70
CA LEU A 46 -10.25 10.26 -11.61
C LEU A 46 -9.84 11.51 -10.81
N ILE A 47 -8.55 11.70 -10.59
CA ILE A 47 -7.99 12.89 -9.93
C ILE A 47 -8.31 14.15 -10.72
N GLU A 48 -8.04 14.14 -12.04
CA GLU A 48 -8.36 15.26 -12.94
C GLU A 48 -9.85 15.61 -12.95
N GLN A 49 -10.71 14.62 -12.76
CA GLN A 49 -12.17 14.81 -12.71
C GLN A 49 -12.71 15.14 -11.30
N GLY A 50 -11.85 15.25 -10.29
CA GLY A 50 -12.27 15.50 -8.91
C GLY A 50 -13.12 14.38 -8.31
N LYS A 51 -12.95 13.14 -8.78
CA LYS A 51 -13.76 11.98 -8.34
C LYS A 51 -13.11 11.28 -7.16
N SER A 52 -13.92 10.84 -6.20
CA SER A 52 -13.46 9.96 -5.12
C SER A 52 -13.05 8.60 -5.68
N PHE A 53 -11.99 8.02 -5.12
CA PHE A 53 -11.48 6.71 -5.48
C PHE A 53 -10.81 6.04 -4.27
N SER A 54 -10.60 4.72 -4.37
CA SER A 54 -9.79 3.96 -3.44
C SER A 54 -8.76 3.13 -4.22
N PHE A 55 -7.65 2.82 -3.57
CA PHE A 55 -6.64 1.94 -4.13
C PHE A 55 -5.85 1.26 -3.02
N GLU A 56 -5.38 0.05 -3.31
CA GLU A 56 -4.51 -0.71 -2.42
C GLU A 56 -3.04 -0.51 -2.80
N THR A 57 -2.17 -0.42 -1.80
CA THR A 57 -0.73 -0.35 -2.00
C THR A 57 -0.01 -0.90 -0.77
N VAL A 58 1.16 -1.49 -0.99
CA VAL A 58 2.07 -1.86 0.11
C VAL A 58 2.61 -0.62 0.82
N MET A 59 2.59 0.56 0.18
CA MET A 59 3.08 1.82 0.76
C MET A 59 4.57 1.79 1.17
N SER A 60 5.38 1.01 0.47
CA SER A 60 6.81 0.85 0.80
C SER A 60 7.75 1.86 0.11
N HIS A 61 7.23 2.93 -0.51
CA HIS A 61 8.04 3.92 -1.24
C HIS A 61 7.50 5.34 -0.99
N ASP A 62 8.41 6.30 -0.78
CA ASP A 62 8.14 7.72 -0.53
C ASP A 62 7.20 8.37 -1.57
N SER A 63 7.17 7.87 -2.81
CA SER A 63 6.22 8.31 -3.84
C SER A 63 4.77 8.27 -3.40
N LYS A 64 4.39 7.41 -2.44
CA LYS A 64 3.03 7.38 -1.89
C LYS A 64 2.78 8.53 -0.93
N ILE A 65 3.77 8.90 -0.12
CA ILE A 65 3.70 10.11 0.71
C ILE A 65 3.53 11.34 -0.19
N LYS A 66 4.31 11.43 -1.28
CA LYS A 66 4.17 12.51 -2.26
C LYS A 66 2.78 12.52 -2.90
N GLU A 67 2.29 11.38 -3.39
CA GLU A 67 0.96 11.29 -4.03
C GLU A 67 -0.15 11.77 -3.09
N ILE A 68 -0.12 11.40 -1.80
CA ILE A 68 -1.11 11.89 -0.84
C ILE A 68 -0.97 13.39 -0.55
N ARG A 69 0.25 13.94 -0.48
CA ARG A 69 0.44 15.41 -0.36
C ARG A 69 -0.14 16.15 -1.56
N ASP A 70 0.14 15.67 -2.78
CA ASP A 70 -0.40 16.28 -4.00
C ASP A 70 -1.95 16.24 -3.98
N LEU A 71 -2.56 15.15 -3.48
CA LEU A 71 -4.02 15.05 -3.35
C LEU A 71 -4.61 16.03 -2.32
N LEU A 72 -3.91 16.28 -1.21
CA LEU A 72 -4.34 17.27 -0.22
C LEU A 72 -4.38 18.69 -0.82
N GLU A 73 -3.39 19.04 -1.65
CA GLU A 73 -3.36 20.34 -2.36
C GLU A 73 -4.55 20.50 -3.31
N LEU A 74 -5.09 19.38 -3.82
CA LEU A 74 -6.30 19.34 -4.66
C LEU A 74 -7.61 19.25 -3.85
N GLY A 75 -7.55 19.34 -2.52
CA GLY A 75 -8.73 19.35 -1.64
C GLY A 75 -9.30 17.97 -1.30
N TYR A 76 -8.58 16.88 -1.57
CA TYR A 76 -9.01 15.55 -1.15
C TYR A 76 -8.87 15.36 0.36
N GLN A 77 -9.67 14.44 0.91
CA GLN A 77 -9.59 14.00 2.30
C GLN A 77 -9.16 12.52 2.33
N PRO A 78 -7.88 12.22 2.60
CA PRO A 78 -7.39 10.84 2.57
C PRO A 78 -7.93 10.02 3.74
N TYR A 79 -8.47 8.85 3.43
CA TYR A 79 -8.84 7.82 4.41
C TYR A 79 -7.85 6.66 4.29
N LEU A 80 -7.15 6.33 5.37
CA LEU A 80 -6.21 5.22 5.41
C LEU A 80 -6.81 4.04 6.17
N TYR A 81 -6.78 2.86 5.56
CA TYR A 81 -7.03 1.58 6.22
C TYR A 81 -5.71 0.81 6.17
N PHE A 82 -5.02 0.73 7.30
CA PHE A 82 -3.71 0.10 7.38
C PHE A 82 -3.84 -1.23 8.11
N VAL A 83 -3.50 -2.31 7.43
CA VAL A 83 -3.49 -3.66 8.00
C VAL A 83 -2.05 -4.11 8.13
N CYS A 84 -1.64 -4.51 9.32
CA CYS A 84 -0.29 -5.00 9.57
C CYS A 84 -0.32 -6.33 10.33
N ILE A 85 0.86 -6.92 10.44
CA ILE A 85 1.14 -8.08 11.27
C ILE A 85 2.45 -7.83 12.00
N ASP A 86 2.67 -8.43 13.16
CA ASP A 86 3.86 -8.20 13.98
C ASP A 86 5.14 -8.78 13.38
N ASP A 87 5.02 -9.94 12.73
CA ASP A 87 6.17 -10.69 12.23
C ASP A 87 6.12 -10.84 10.69
N PRO A 88 7.08 -10.27 9.93
CA PRO A 88 7.14 -10.46 8.48
C PRO A 88 7.30 -11.92 8.05
N GLU A 89 7.76 -12.83 8.93
CA GLU A 89 7.82 -14.28 8.65
C GLU A 89 6.45 -14.87 8.35
N VAL A 90 5.39 -14.35 9.00
CA VAL A 90 4.02 -14.77 8.72
C VAL A 90 3.60 -14.32 7.30
N ASN A 91 4.05 -13.16 6.82
CA ASN A 91 3.82 -12.75 5.44
C ASN A 91 4.56 -13.65 4.46
N ILE A 92 5.79 -14.05 4.78
CA ILE A 92 6.58 -14.99 3.95
C ILE A 92 5.86 -16.32 3.83
N SER A 93 5.43 -16.91 4.96
CA SER A 93 4.66 -18.15 4.96
C SER A 93 3.33 -18.02 4.20
N ARG A 94 2.62 -16.89 4.32
CA ARG A 94 1.39 -16.64 3.54
C ARG A 94 1.67 -16.55 2.04
N VAL A 95 2.81 -16.00 1.63
CA VAL A 95 3.23 -15.96 0.22
C VAL A 95 3.60 -17.37 -0.29
N GLU A 96 4.31 -18.16 0.49
CA GLU A 96 4.64 -19.56 0.13
C GLU A 96 3.35 -20.38 -0.07
N ASN A 97 2.44 -20.34 0.90
CA ASN A 97 1.15 -21.04 0.84
C ASN A 97 0.29 -20.66 -0.37
N ARG A 98 0.31 -19.39 -0.80
CA ARG A 98 -0.44 -18.99 -2.00
C ARG A 98 0.27 -19.40 -3.29
N VAL A 99 1.60 -19.44 -3.30
CA VAL A 99 2.39 -19.89 -4.46
C VAL A 99 2.11 -21.38 -4.72
N GLU A 100 2.02 -22.19 -3.66
CA GLU A 100 1.58 -23.60 -3.77
C GLU A 100 0.18 -23.74 -4.41
N LYS A 101 -0.67 -22.71 -4.27
CA LYS A 101 -2.02 -22.63 -4.86
C LYS A 101 -2.06 -21.93 -6.22
N GLY A 102 -0.91 -21.66 -6.84
CA GLY A 102 -0.80 -21.03 -8.16
C GLY A 102 -0.72 -19.50 -8.15
N GLY A 103 -0.51 -18.87 -6.99
CA GLY A 103 -0.31 -17.42 -6.87
C GLY A 103 1.10 -16.94 -7.25
N HIS A 104 1.27 -15.63 -7.38
CA HIS A 104 2.56 -15.03 -7.75
C HIS A 104 3.60 -15.06 -6.62
N PRO A 105 4.84 -15.49 -6.91
CA PRO A 105 5.93 -15.49 -5.94
C PRO A 105 6.45 -14.07 -5.68
N VAL A 106 6.91 -13.84 -4.46
CA VAL A 106 7.65 -12.64 -4.06
C VAL A 106 8.81 -13.12 -3.20
N SER A 107 10.02 -12.64 -3.47
CA SER A 107 11.19 -13.08 -2.69
C SER A 107 11.09 -12.64 -1.23
N ARG A 108 11.65 -13.45 -0.35
CA ARG A 108 11.71 -13.21 1.09
C ARG A 108 12.30 -11.82 1.40
N GLU A 109 13.40 -11.49 0.75
CA GLU A 109 14.12 -10.22 0.92
C GLU A 109 13.22 -9.04 0.57
N LYS A 110 12.46 -9.15 -0.53
CA LYS A 110 11.52 -8.12 -0.97
C LYS A 110 10.35 -7.97 0.00
N ILE A 111 9.89 -9.05 0.64
CA ILE A 111 8.84 -8.99 1.67
C ILE A 111 9.36 -8.27 2.91
N VAL A 112 10.51 -8.67 3.44
CA VAL A 112 11.12 -8.08 4.64
C VAL A 112 11.48 -6.61 4.42
N GLU A 113 12.09 -6.28 3.28
CA GLU A 113 12.44 -4.90 2.93
C GLU A 113 11.19 -4.02 2.88
N ARG A 114 10.13 -4.49 2.20
CA ARG A 114 8.88 -3.74 2.08
C ARG A 114 8.18 -3.57 3.42
N TYR A 115 8.19 -4.60 4.28
CA TYR A 115 7.63 -4.54 5.62
C TYR A 115 8.26 -3.40 6.44
N SER A 116 9.58 -3.40 6.55
CA SER A 116 10.32 -2.36 7.29
C SER A 116 10.10 -0.96 6.70
N ARG A 117 10.18 -0.82 5.38
CA ARG A 117 9.94 0.48 4.69
C ARG A 117 8.53 1.01 4.91
N THR A 118 7.53 0.14 4.88
CA THR A 118 6.13 0.51 5.06
C THR A 118 5.88 1.05 6.46
N LEU A 119 6.36 0.34 7.48
CA LEU A 119 6.26 0.77 8.88
C LEU A 119 7.03 2.08 9.12
N THR A 120 8.20 2.23 8.51
CA THR A 120 8.97 3.48 8.58
C THR A 120 8.25 4.65 7.92
N LEU A 121 7.50 4.43 6.84
CA LEU A 121 6.74 5.50 6.17
C LEU A 121 5.41 5.82 6.86
N LEU A 122 4.90 4.93 7.71
CA LEU A 122 3.59 5.08 8.35
C LEU A 122 3.47 6.34 9.19
N HIS A 123 4.49 6.69 9.99
CA HIS A 123 4.47 7.92 10.80
C HIS A 123 4.44 9.20 9.95
N GLN A 124 4.93 9.15 8.70
CA GLN A 124 4.82 10.28 7.76
C GLN A 124 3.47 10.33 7.07
N MET A 125 2.82 9.17 6.88
CA MET A 125 1.51 9.06 6.23
C MET A 125 0.39 9.48 7.17
N LEU A 126 0.43 9.07 8.44
CA LEU A 126 -0.65 9.30 9.40
C LEU A 126 -1.05 10.78 9.52
N PRO A 127 -0.13 11.76 9.64
CA PRO A 127 -0.49 13.19 9.72
C PRO A 127 -1.11 13.76 8.43
N LEU A 128 -0.99 13.06 7.30
CA LEU A 128 -1.59 13.45 6.02
C LEU A 128 -3.02 12.94 5.87
N CYS A 129 -3.45 12.02 6.75
CA CYS A 129 -4.76 11.40 6.66
C CYS A 129 -5.81 12.27 7.37
N TYR A 130 -6.96 12.44 6.73
CA TYR A 130 -8.13 13.00 7.39
C TYR A 130 -8.61 12.06 8.51
N ARG A 131 -8.60 10.76 8.21
CA ARG A 131 -8.91 9.68 9.15
C ARG A 131 -8.08 8.45 8.81
N ALA A 132 -7.57 7.74 9.82
CA ALA A 132 -6.87 6.48 9.62
C ALA A 132 -7.36 5.41 10.60
N TYR A 133 -7.45 4.18 10.11
CA TYR A 133 -7.81 3.01 10.90
C TYR A 133 -6.67 2.01 10.83
N LEU A 134 -6.17 1.60 11.99
CA LEU A 134 -5.04 0.72 12.12
C LEU A 134 -5.52 -0.64 12.63
N PHE A 135 -5.20 -1.68 11.88
CA PHE A 135 -5.62 -3.04 12.18
C PHE A 135 -4.42 -3.96 12.34
N ASP A 136 -4.50 -4.83 13.34
CA ASP A 136 -3.60 -5.95 13.51
C ASP A 136 -4.23 -7.25 12.99
N ASN A 137 -3.47 -8.01 12.22
CA ASN A 137 -3.84 -9.29 11.65
C ASN A 137 -2.84 -10.40 12.01
N SER A 138 -2.16 -10.24 13.14
CA SER A 138 -1.18 -11.19 13.66
C SER A 138 -1.86 -12.42 14.27
N GLY A 139 -3.05 -12.21 14.83
CA GLY A 139 -3.89 -13.27 15.42
C GLY A 139 -4.78 -14.00 14.41
N LYS A 140 -5.79 -14.70 14.94
CA LYS A 140 -6.81 -15.39 14.14
C LYS A 140 -7.87 -14.44 13.56
N GLU A 141 -8.06 -13.31 14.21
CA GLU A 141 -9.05 -12.30 13.84
C GLU A 141 -8.35 -10.98 13.53
N LEU A 142 -8.93 -10.22 12.60
CA LEU A 142 -8.52 -8.87 12.30
C LEU A 142 -9.08 -7.94 13.38
N ILE A 143 -8.21 -7.25 14.11
CA ILE A 143 -8.60 -6.38 15.22
C ILE A 143 -8.22 -4.94 14.87
N MET A 144 -9.16 -4.00 14.99
CA MET A 144 -8.85 -2.58 14.92
C MET A 144 -8.21 -2.16 16.24
N ILE A 145 -6.96 -1.73 16.20
CA ILE A 145 -6.17 -1.42 17.41
C ILE A 145 -6.15 0.07 17.71
N ALA A 146 -6.32 0.91 16.69
CA ALA A 146 -6.28 2.36 16.85
C ALA A 146 -7.02 3.06 15.71
N GLU A 147 -7.48 4.25 16.04
CA GLU A 147 -8.06 5.20 15.11
C GLU A 147 -7.34 6.54 15.22
N LEU A 148 -7.08 7.17 14.08
CA LEU A 148 -6.62 8.56 14.00
C LEU A 148 -7.73 9.41 13.37
N TYR A 149 -8.10 10.50 14.03
CA TYR A 149 -8.99 11.50 13.46
C TYR A 149 -8.49 12.89 13.80
N LYS A 150 -8.31 13.75 12.79
CA LYS A 150 -7.77 15.11 12.95
C LYS A 150 -6.46 15.16 13.77
N ASN A 151 -5.54 14.23 13.49
CA ASN A 151 -4.26 14.04 14.20
C ASN A 151 -4.36 13.63 15.68
N GLU A 152 -5.55 13.34 16.18
CA GLU A 152 -5.72 12.75 17.50
C GLU A 152 -5.83 11.23 17.37
N MET A 153 -5.00 10.51 18.12
CA MET A 153 -4.95 9.05 18.09
C MET A 153 -5.70 8.47 19.29
N GLN A 154 -6.69 7.64 19.01
CA GLN A 154 -7.40 6.85 20.01
C GLN A 154 -6.97 5.39 19.90
N LEU A 155 -6.45 4.85 21.01
CA LEU A 155 -6.21 3.41 21.17
C LEU A 155 -7.53 2.69 21.46
N LEU A 156 -7.73 1.54 20.82
CA LEU A 156 -8.91 0.68 20.94
C LEU A 156 -8.56 -0.70 21.53
N THR A 157 -7.32 -0.88 21.97
CA THR A 157 -6.82 -2.10 22.62
C THR A 157 -5.95 -1.73 23.82
N ASP A 158 -6.02 -2.54 24.88
CA ASP A 158 -5.11 -2.43 26.04
C ASP A 158 -3.73 -3.05 25.76
N ASN A 159 -3.65 -3.93 24.76
CA ASN A 159 -2.44 -4.66 24.39
C ASN A 159 -2.11 -4.40 22.91
N PRO A 160 -1.49 -3.25 22.58
CA PRO A 160 -1.09 -2.96 21.21
C PRO A 160 0.01 -3.92 20.73
N PRO A 161 0.01 -4.29 19.44
CA PRO A 161 1.05 -5.15 18.86
C PRO A 161 2.40 -4.43 18.79
N GLN A 162 3.48 -5.20 18.69
CA GLN A 162 4.84 -4.67 18.77
C GLN A 162 5.18 -3.73 17.60
N TRP A 163 4.67 -4.00 16.39
CA TRP A 163 4.86 -3.10 15.24
C TRP A 163 4.27 -1.71 15.53
N PHE A 164 3.14 -1.64 16.22
CA PHE A 164 2.49 -0.37 16.56
C PHE A 164 3.28 0.36 17.64
N ILE A 165 3.69 -0.34 18.69
CA ILE A 165 4.53 0.20 19.78
C ILE A 165 5.83 0.77 19.23
N ASN A 166 6.45 0.11 18.25
CA ASN A 166 7.77 0.49 17.76
C ASN A 166 7.71 1.63 16.71
N TYR A 167 6.69 1.66 15.86
CA TYR A 167 6.68 2.52 14.67
C TYR A 167 5.62 3.62 14.69
N VAL A 168 4.62 3.52 15.55
CA VAL A 168 3.52 4.50 15.62
C VAL A 168 3.54 5.22 16.95
N LEU A 169 3.44 4.48 18.06
CA LEU A 169 3.29 5.06 19.40
C LEU A 169 4.33 6.15 19.76
N PRO A 170 5.63 6.04 19.40
CA PRO A 170 6.64 7.03 19.75
C PRO A 170 6.38 8.44 19.18
N TYR A 171 5.50 8.56 18.19
CA TYR A 171 5.13 9.84 17.56
C TYR A 171 3.84 10.44 18.13
N TYR A 172 3.11 9.72 18.99
CA TYR A 172 1.78 10.11 19.49
C TYR A 172 1.64 10.07 21.01
N THR A 173 2.62 9.55 21.75
CA THR A 173 2.74 9.74 23.20
C THR A 173 3.51 11.03 23.52
N THR A 174 2.89 11.93 24.27
CA THR A 174 3.55 13.05 24.98
C THR A 174 3.39 12.86 26.48
#